data_AF-A0A3M6YL49-F1
#
_entry.id   AF-A0A3M6YL49-F1
#
_cell.length_a   1.000
_cell.length_b   1.000
_cell.length_c   1.000
_cell.angle_alpha   90.00
_cell.angle_beta   90.00
_cell.angle_gamma   90.00
#
_symmetry.space_group_name_H-M   'P 1'
#
loop_
_entity.id
_entity.type
_entity.pdbx_description
1 polymer ?
#
loop_
_entity_poly.entity_id
_entity_poly.type
_entity_poly.pdbx_seq_one_letter_code
_entity_poly.pdbx_strand_id
1 'polypeptide(L)'
;MSTPTKRRKKNDYQASPQAARGLDFFFGKQRAKEVKTQESNAHDENGSSVVGETEVHKNYGEEELTDEQLARKLQAQWDEEDRQGAARPHQSADVGESHTDGEKEPPDKPVQDGKSETFVEPKVEVEAEQSNAFAALGKNTLSLQSATAEEDTTSYTIPFDQSPLSFDPQHYLPDLKKQWEAQGGRATYALLTHCFVRVNTTQSRIKIVDTLVNLIRTLIEGDPESLLPAVWLATNSISPPYMDIELGLGGSAISKALKMVCGLDGAALKTLYNKHGDAGDVAFEAKKRQSLTLRKPKPLTIRGVYESLHKIANAKGQGSQDAKQKIVERLVQDARGAEESRYIVRTLVQHLRIGAVKTTMLIALSRAFLLSKPAGACFETKPLGELAKLSKQHLAEVYGRGEELVKACFARRPNYNDLVPALLEVGIDDELLIR
;
A
#
# COMPACT_ATOMS: atom_id res chain seq x y z
N MET A 1 36.35 -25.51 -34.48
CA MET A 1 37.28 -25.81 -33.37
C MET A 1 36.77 -25.11 -32.11
N SER A 2 36.36 -25.90 -31.11
CA SER A 2 36.36 -25.62 -29.66
C SER A 2 35.68 -24.35 -29.09
N THR A 3 34.58 -24.59 -28.35
CA THR A 3 33.91 -23.66 -27.41
C THR A 3 34.70 -23.42 -26.11
N PRO A 4 34.66 -22.22 -25.49
CA PRO A 4 35.14 -22.01 -24.11
C PRO A 4 34.04 -22.28 -23.07
N THR A 5 34.35 -23.10 -22.06
CA THR A 5 33.40 -23.60 -21.05
C THR A 5 33.18 -22.64 -19.87
N LYS A 6 31.93 -22.60 -19.35
CA LYS A 6 31.57 -21.87 -18.12
C LYS A 6 32.38 -22.38 -16.91
N ARG A 7 33.22 -21.54 -16.29
CA ARG A 7 33.81 -21.80 -14.97
C ARG A 7 32.90 -21.31 -13.84
N ARG A 8 32.42 -22.24 -13.02
CA ARG A 8 31.54 -22.02 -11.86
C ARG A 8 32.38 -21.52 -10.68
N LYS A 9 32.12 -20.30 -10.20
CA LYS A 9 32.85 -19.70 -9.07
C LYS A 9 32.42 -20.39 -7.76
N LYS A 10 33.34 -21.06 -7.08
CA LYS A 10 33.13 -21.60 -5.72
C LYS A 10 33.50 -20.52 -4.69
N ASN A 11 32.80 -20.49 -3.56
CA ASN A 11 33.16 -19.67 -2.40
C ASN A 11 34.21 -20.42 -1.58
N ASP A 12 35.48 -20.05 -1.74
CA ASP A 12 36.53 -20.40 -0.77
C ASP A 12 36.69 -19.23 0.21
N TYR A 13 36.05 -19.33 1.38
CA TYR A 13 36.18 -18.35 2.45
C TYR A 13 37.21 -18.84 3.46
N GLN A 14 38.46 -18.38 3.35
CA GLN A 14 39.48 -18.65 4.37
C GLN A 14 39.16 -17.88 5.65
N ALA A 15 38.98 -18.61 6.75
CA ALA A 15 38.72 -18.01 8.05
C ALA A 15 39.98 -17.33 8.60
N SER A 16 39.91 -16.02 8.83
CA SER A 16 40.94 -15.26 9.55
C SER A 16 40.98 -15.67 11.03
N PRO A 17 42.16 -15.80 11.67
CA PRO A 17 42.29 -16.22 13.05
C PRO A 17 41.99 -15.06 14.02
N GLN A 18 40.71 -14.73 14.18
CA GLN A 18 40.23 -13.87 15.26
C GLN A 18 39.15 -14.61 16.04
N ALA A 19 39.39 -14.85 17.33
CA ALA A 19 38.46 -15.53 18.19
C ALA A 19 37.15 -14.73 18.29
N ALA A 20 36.05 -15.33 17.85
CA ALA A 20 34.73 -14.75 17.99
C ALA A 20 34.42 -14.58 19.49
N ARG A 21 34.26 -13.33 19.95
CA ARG A 21 33.86 -13.04 21.33
C ARG A 21 32.43 -13.51 21.54
N GLY A 22 32.27 -14.56 22.35
CA GLY A 22 30.97 -15.18 22.63
C GLY A 22 29.98 -14.25 23.34
N LEU A 23 28.72 -14.68 23.38
CA LEU A 23 27.60 -13.93 23.96
C LEU A 23 27.82 -13.57 25.44
N ASP A 24 28.59 -14.36 26.18
CA ASP A 24 28.98 -14.05 27.57
C ASP A 24 29.71 -12.71 27.73
N PHE A 25 30.47 -12.27 26.72
CA PHE A 25 31.13 -10.97 26.72
C PHE A 25 30.13 -9.80 26.58
N PHE A 26 28.99 -10.04 25.93
CA PHE A 26 27.90 -9.06 25.82
C PHE A 26 27.07 -8.98 27.10
N PHE A 27 26.64 -10.12 27.65
CA PHE A 27 25.78 -10.16 28.85
C PHE A 27 26.55 -9.90 30.16
N GLY A 28 27.83 -10.28 30.24
CA GLY A 28 28.67 -9.99 31.43
C GLY A 28 28.79 -8.49 31.73
N LYS A 29 28.70 -7.63 30.71
CA LYS A 29 28.75 -6.16 30.86
C LYS A 29 27.45 -5.55 31.39
N GLN A 30 26.32 -6.26 31.32
CA GLN A 30 25.07 -5.87 31.97
C GLN A 30 25.09 -6.26 33.46
N ARG A 31 25.44 -7.52 33.78
CA ARG A 31 25.58 -7.98 35.18
C ARG A 31 26.56 -7.13 36.00
N ALA A 32 27.72 -6.78 35.42
CA ALA A 32 28.71 -5.91 36.07
C ALA A 32 28.23 -4.46 36.29
N LYS A 33 27.14 -4.03 35.62
CA LYS A 33 26.52 -2.72 35.82
C LYS A 33 25.47 -2.76 36.93
N GLU A 34 24.70 -3.85 37.02
CA GLU A 34 23.70 -4.07 38.08
C GLU A 34 24.35 -4.21 39.46
N VAL A 35 25.44 -4.98 39.58
CA VAL A 35 26.19 -5.13 40.85
C VAL A 35 26.70 -3.78 41.38
N LYS A 36 27.20 -2.90 40.49
CA LYS A 36 27.67 -1.55 40.89
C LYS A 36 26.54 -0.61 41.34
N THR A 37 25.30 -0.84 40.92
CA THR A 37 24.14 -0.07 41.38
C THR A 37 23.60 -0.60 42.72
N GLN A 38 23.90 -1.85 43.10
CA GLN A 38 23.53 -2.40 44.40
C GLN A 38 24.52 -2.03 45.52
N GLU A 39 25.82 -1.94 45.24
CA GLU A 39 26.84 -1.55 46.24
C GLU A 39 26.82 -0.06 46.63
N SER A 40 26.12 0.80 45.88
CA SER A 40 26.11 2.26 46.10
C SER A 40 24.90 2.81 46.89
N ASN A 41 23.93 1.97 47.26
CA ASN A 41 22.72 2.36 48.00
C ASN A 41 22.68 1.84 49.46
N ALA A 42 23.81 1.41 50.01
CA ALA A 42 23.90 0.87 51.37
C ALA A 42 24.53 1.86 52.37
N HIS A 43 23.98 3.09 52.45
CA HIS A 43 24.23 4.03 53.55
C HIS A 43 23.18 5.15 53.57
N ASP A 44 22.11 4.97 54.38
CA ASP A 44 21.63 5.89 55.42
C ASP A 44 20.18 5.57 55.85
N GLU A 45 19.84 5.92 57.10
CA GLU A 45 18.72 5.33 57.85
C GLU A 45 17.39 6.12 57.82
N ASN A 46 16.34 5.39 58.22
CA ASN A 46 15.14 5.85 58.94
C ASN A 46 14.08 6.75 58.24
N GLY A 47 12.88 6.16 58.06
CA GLY A 47 11.64 6.88 57.75
C GLY A 47 10.40 5.97 57.83
N SER A 48 9.56 6.14 58.85
CA SER A 48 8.39 5.29 59.17
C SER A 48 7.17 5.48 58.23
N SER A 49 6.44 4.40 57.94
CA SER A 49 4.95 4.25 57.99
C SER A 49 4.44 3.17 56.97
N VAL A 50 3.89 2.02 57.39
CA VAL A 50 2.49 1.70 57.83
C VAL A 50 1.60 1.15 56.69
N VAL A 51 1.15 -0.11 56.89
CA VAL A 51 -0.01 -0.83 56.30
C VAL A 51 0.05 -1.30 54.84
N GLY A 52 -0.22 -2.60 54.64
CA GLY A 52 -0.45 -3.20 53.32
C GLY A 52 -0.40 -4.74 53.25
N GLU A 53 -0.84 -5.47 54.28
CA GLU A 53 -0.91 -6.94 54.20
C GLU A 53 -2.02 -7.38 53.23
N THR A 54 -1.72 -8.34 52.36
CA THR A 54 -2.74 -9.15 51.68
C THR A 54 -2.18 -10.55 51.50
N GLU A 55 -2.85 -11.52 52.12
CA GLU A 55 -2.33 -12.88 52.31
C GLU A 55 -2.30 -13.67 51.00
N VAL A 56 -1.15 -14.27 50.69
CA VAL A 56 -1.02 -15.24 49.60
C VAL A 56 -1.40 -16.62 50.14
N HIS A 57 -2.54 -17.15 49.67
CA HIS A 57 -2.90 -18.55 49.89
C HIS A 57 -1.87 -19.48 49.23
N LYS A 58 -0.92 -19.99 50.04
CA LYS A 58 -0.11 -21.15 49.66
C LYS A 58 -1.01 -22.38 49.59
N ASN A 59 -1.14 -22.95 48.39
CA ASN A 59 -1.59 -24.32 48.23
C ASN A 59 -0.39 -25.17 47.78
N TYR A 60 -0.03 -26.19 48.56
CA TYR A 60 1.07 -27.09 48.24
C TYR A 60 0.60 -28.14 47.22
N GLY A 61 1.41 -28.44 46.20
CA GLY A 61 1.14 -29.63 45.39
C GLY A 61 1.63 -29.66 43.95
N GLU A 62 2.79 -29.11 43.61
CA GLU A 62 3.49 -29.46 42.36
C GLU A 62 5.00 -29.36 42.57
N GLU A 63 5.76 -30.32 42.05
CA GLU A 63 7.21 -30.36 42.15
C GLU A 63 7.81 -29.21 41.31
N GLU A 64 8.64 -28.35 41.91
CA GLU A 64 9.38 -27.29 41.20
C GLU A 64 10.45 -27.91 40.28
N LEU A 65 10.00 -28.51 39.19
CA LEU A 65 10.83 -28.89 38.04
C LEU A 65 11.49 -27.63 37.51
N THR A 66 12.82 -27.63 37.45
CA THR A 66 13.59 -26.50 36.90
C THR A 66 13.19 -26.27 35.43
N ASP A 67 13.16 -25.02 34.96
CA ASP A 67 12.66 -24.67 33.61
C ASP A 67 13.18 -25.58 32.47
N GLU A 68 14.44 -26.02 32.55
CA GLU A 68 15.04 -26.94 31.58
C GLU A 68 14.37 -28.33 31.56
N GLN A 69 13.95 -28.84 32.71
CA GLN A 69 13.25 -30.13 32.84
C GLN A 69 11.82 -30.03 32.32
N LEU A 70 11.13 -28.91 32.59
CA LEU A 70 9.80 -28.63 32.03
C LEU A 70 9.86 -28.51 30.50
N ALA A 71 10.85 -27.79 29.96
CA ALA A 71 11.06 -27.66 28.52
C ALA A 71 11.32 -29.02 27.83
N ARG A 72 12.13 -29.91 28.44
CA ARG A 72 12.34 -31.27 27.90
C ARG A 72 11.07 -32.12 27.93
N LYS A 73 10.22 -31.97 28.95
CA LYS A 73 8.94 -32.69 29.06
C LYS A 73 7.94 -32.23 27.99
N LEU A 74 7.86 -30.93 27.71
CA LEU A 74 7.06 -30.35 26.63
C LEU A 74 7.55 -30.80 25.24
N GLN A 75 8.87 -30.76 24.99
CA GLN A 75 9.44 -31.25 23.73
C GLN A 75 9.10 -32.74 23.49
N ALA A 76 9.24 -33.57 24.53
CA ALA A 76 8.90 -34.99 24.44
C ALA A 76 7.40 -35.25 24.20
N GLN A 77 6.50 -34.34 24.62
CA GLN A 77 5.07 -34.43 24.31
C GLN A 77 4.77 -34.09 22.85
N TRP A 78 5.39 -33.05 22.29
CA TRP A 78 5.25 -32.73 20.85
C TRP A 78 5.84 -33.82 19.96
N ASP A 79 7.02 -34.34 20.31
CA ASP A 79 7.65 -35.45 19.58
C ASP A 79 6.80 -36.75 19.62
N GLU A 80 5.85 -36.86 20.55
CA GLU A 80 4.91 -37.98 20.69
C GLU A 80 3.57 -37.69 19.95
N GLU A 81 3.06 -36.45 19.98
CA GLU A 81 1.93 -36.02 19.15
C GLU A 81 2.23 -36.16 17.65
N ASP A 82 3.42 -35.78 17.19
CA ASP A 82 3.84 -35.95 15.79
C ASP A 82 3.89 -37.44 15.38
N ARG A 83 4.31 -38.33 16.30
CA ARG A 83 4.28 -39.79 16.10
C ARG A 83 2.86 -40.34 16.04
N GLN A 84 1.96 -39.85 16.89
CA GLN A 84 0.56 -40.26 16.87
C GLN A 84 -0.20 -39.69 15.67
N GLY A 85 0.17 -38.50 15.18
CA GLY A 85 -0.31 -37.92 13.93
C GLY A 85 0.10 -38.72 12.70
N ALA A 86 1.34 -39.24 12.67
CA ALA A 86 1.84 -40.10 11.61
C ALA A 86 1.23 -41.52 11.59
N ALA A 87 0.57 -41.94 12.68
CA ALA A 87 0.08 -43.32 12.86
C ALA A 87 -1.42 -43.52 12.61
N ARG A 88 -2.17 -42.50 12.16
CA ARG A 88 -3.62 -42.62 11.87
C ARG A 88 -3.91 -42.80 10.37
N PRO A 89 -4.29 -44.01 9.89
CA PRO A 89 -4.91 -44.15 8.58
C PRO A 89 -6.35 -43.60 8.59
N HIS A 90 -6.82 -43.15 7.42
CA HIS A 90 -8.14 -42.54 7.24
C HIS A 90 -9.30 -43.39 7.81
N GLN A 91 -10.15 -42.77 8.62
CA GLN A 91 -11.54 -43.20 8.83
C GLN A 91 -12.48 -42.00 8.69
N SER A 92 -13.59 -42.23 8.00
CA SER A 92 -14.58 -41.24 7.57
C SER A 92 -15.90 -41.40 8.30
N ALA A 93 -16.48 -40.28 8.74
CA ALA A 93 -17.87 -40.10 9.16
C ALA A 93 -18.17 -38.58 9.03
N ASP A 94 -19.35 -38.09 8.67
CA ASP A 94 -20.65 -38.72 8.44
C ASP A 94 -21.45 -37.86 7.42
N VAL A 95 -22.23 -38.47 6.52
CA VAL A 95 -23.19 -37.80 5.63
C VAL A 95 -24.39 -38.73 5.40
N GLY A 96 -25.58 -38.26 5.74
CA GLY A 96 -26.81 -39.06 5.69
C GLY A 96 -27.41 -39.28 4.29
N GLU A 97 -27.92 -40.50 4.11
CA GLU A 97 -29.08 -40.93 3.31
C GLU A 97 -29.26 -40.47 1.84
N SER A 98 -29.19 -41.43 0.92
CA SER A 98 -30.38 -41.89 0.17
C SER A 98 -30.14 -43.20 -0.59
N HIS A 99 -31.17 -44.05 -0.68
CA HIS A 99 -31.16 -45.32 -1.41
C HIS A 99 -31.32 -45.14 -2.93
N THR A 100 -30.71 -46.03 -3.74
CA THR A 100 -31.44 -46.97 -4.64
C THR A 100 -30.48 -48.04 -5.21
N ASP A 101 -31.02 -49.23 -5.48
CA ASP A 101 -30.29 -50.46 -5.82
C ASP A 101 -29.83 -50.59 -7.29
N GLY A 102 -28.90 -51.52 -7.56
CA GLY A 102 -28.54 -51.95 -8.92
C GLY A 102 -27.32 -52.89 -8.99
N GLU A 103 -27.55 -54.21 -8.99
CA GLU A 103 -26.49 -55.25 -9.01
C GLU A 103 -25.76 -55.38 -10.37
N LYS A 104 -24.43 -55.64 -10.37
CA LYS A 104 -23.82 -56.97 -10.69
C LYS A 104 -22.28 -56.97 -10.81
N GLU A 105 -21.71 -58.14 -10.55
CA GLU A 105 -20.28 -58.43 -10.33
C GLU A 105 -19.63 -59.23 -11.52
N PRO A 106 -18.38 -59.74 -11.49
CA PRO A 106 -17.43 -59.66 -12.61
C PRO A 106 -17.15 -61.03 -13.30
N PRO A 107 -16.01 -61.21 -14.03
CA PRO A 107 -14.83 -61.79 -13.36
C PRO A 107 -13.40 -61.39 -13.87
N ASP A 108 -12.42 -61.89 -13.11
CA ASP A 108 -10.94 -61.77 -13.05
C ASP A 108 -10.01 -61.81 -14.30
N LYS A 109 -8.93 -60.97 -14.23
CA LYS A 109 -7.43 -61.22 -14.17
C LYS A 109 -6.76 -62.28 -15.12
N PRO A 110 -5.40 -62.37 -15.27
CA PRO A 110 -4.27 -61.74 -14.52
C PRO A 110 -2.98 -61.25 -15.30
N VAL A 111 -2.06 -60.54 -14.58
CA VAL A 111 -0.54 -60.61 -14.71
C VAL A 111 0.13 -60.00 -15.98
N GLN A 112 1.36 -59.41 -16.02
CA GLN A 112 2.43 -59.05 -15.05
C GLN A 112 3.30 -57.82 -15.51
N ASP A 113 4.18 -57.32 -14.62
CA ASP A 113 5.51 -56.69 -14.80
C ASP A 113 5.86 -55.56 -15.81
N GLY A 114 6.63 -54.57 -15.32
CA GLY A 114 8.07 -54.53 -15.68
C GLY A 114 8.67 -53.38 -16.50
N LYS A 115 8.97 -52.24 -15.87
CA LYS A 115 10.12 -51.31 -16.09
C LYS A 115 10.57 -50.86 -17.52
N SER A 116 10.68 -49.52 -17.61
CA SER A 116 11.75 -48.71 -18.26
C SER A 116 12.00 -48.78 -19.78
N GLU A 117 11.79 -47.64 -20.46
CA GLU A 117 12.63 -47.23 -21.60
C GLU A 117 13.00 -45.73 -21.55
N THR A 118 14.30 -45.52 -21.36
CA THR A 118 15.25 -44.63 -22.06
C THR A 118 14.79 -43.34 -22.75
N PHE A 119 15.39 -42.23 -22.30
CA PHE A 119 15.47 -40.91 -22.94
C PHE A 119 16.30 -40.91 -24.24
N VAL A 120 15.77 -40.31 -25.32
CA VAL A 120 16.54 -39.93 -26.52
C VAL A 120 16.15 -38.50 -26.93
N GLU A 121 17.09 -37.57 -26.83
CA GLU A 121 17.01 -36.25 -27.47
C GLU A 121 17.19 -36.36 -28.99
N PRO A 122 16.50 -35.51 -29.76
CA PRO A 122 17.22 -34.77 -30.79
C PRO A 122 17.11 -33.25 -30.59
N LYS A 123 18.21 -32.58 -30.90
CA LYS A 123 18.47 -31.17 -30.62
C LYS A 123 18.40 -30.38 -31.93
N VAL A 124 17.54 -29.36 -32.00
CA VAL A 124 17.54 -28.36 -33.09
C VAL A 124 17.34 -26.97 -32.50
N GLU A 125 18.27 -26.06 -32.82
CA GLU A 125 18.19 -24.63 -32.51
C GLU A 125 17.43 -23.91 -33.64
N VAL A 126 16.35 -23.18 -33.34
CA VAL A 126 15.82 -22.09 -34.18
C VAL A 126 15.27 -20.97 -33.29
N GLU A 127 15.37 -19.74 -33.77
CA GLU A 127 15.08 -18.48 -33.09
C GLU A 127 13.59 -18.31 -32.70
N ALA A 128 13.34 -17.61 -31.58
CA ALA A 128 12.00 -17.35 -31.07
C ALA A 128 11.44 -16.00 -31.56
N GLU A 129 10.92 -15.96 -32.79
CA GLU A 129 10.03 -14.88 -33.21
C GLU A 129 8.65 -15.02 -32.54
N GLN A 130 8.15 -13.94 -31.94
CA GLN A 130 6.83 -13.91 -31.31
C GLN A 130 5.73 -13.72 -32.37
N SER A 131 5.27 -14.83 -32.96
CA SER A 131 4.09 -14.80 -33.84
C SER A 131 2.80 -14.65 -33.02
N ASN A 132 2.22 -13.45 -33.06
CA ASN A 132 0.94 -13.17 -32.43
C ASN A 132 -0.19 -13.95 -33.15
N ALA A 133 -0.80 -14.92 -32.47
CA ALA A 133 -1.89 -15.76 -32.98
C ALA A 133 -3.24 -15.03 -33.23
N PHE A 134 -3.21 -13.71 -33.44
CA PHE A 134 -4.34 -12.84 -33.73
C PHE A 134 -4.32 -12.21 -35.14
N ALA A 135 -3.25 -12.40 -35.91
CA ALA A 135 -3.11 -11.81 -37.25
C ALA A 135 -3.98 -12.49 -38.35
N ALA A 136 -4.67 -13.58 -38.02
CA ALA A 136 -5.35 -14.46 -38.99
C ALA A 136 -6.89 -14.27 -39.07
N LEU A 137 -7.44 -13.16 -38.58
CA LEU A 137 -8.87 -12.84 -38.72
C LEU A 137 -9.05 -11.60 -39.60
N GLY A 138 -9.94 -11.73 -40.60
CA GLY A 138 -10.09 -10.76 -41.70
C GLY A 138 -10.57 -9.37 -41.26
N LYS A 139 -10.38 -8.39 -42.15
CA LYS A 139 -10.47 -6.92 -41.94
C LYS A 139 -11.80 -6.35 -41.38
N ASN A 140 -12.78 -7.17 -41.01
CA ASN A 140 -14.12 -6.74 -40.57
C ASN A 140 -14.52 -7.24 -39.15
N THR A 141 -13.60 -7.67 -38.31
CA THR A 141 -13.89 -7.75 -36.85
C THR A 141 -13.58 -6.43 -36.17
N LEU A 142 -14.62 -5.79 -35.64
CA LEU A 142 -14.52 -4.57 -34.83
C LEU A 142 -13.68 -4.85 -33.59
N SER A 143 -12.41 -4.47 -33.62
CA SER A 143 -11.57 -4.42 -32.43
C SER A 143 -12.11 -3.31 -31.53
N LEU A 144 -12.86 -3.70 -30.50
CA LEU A 144 -13.35 -2.84 -29.43
C LEU A 144 -12.17 -2.38 -28.56
N GLN A 145 -11.36 -1.48 -29.11
CA GLN A 145 -10.40 -0.69 -28.34
C GLN A 145 -11.18 0.09 -27.28
N SER A 146 -10.68 0.08 -26.04
CA SER A 146 -11.47 0.53 -24.89
C SER A 146 -11.68 2.05 -24.93
N ALA A 147 -12.90 2.48 -25.27
CA ALA A 147 -13.36 3.89 -25.22
C ALA A 147 -13.35 4.53 -23.81
N THR A 148 -12.76 3.84 -22.83
CA THR A 148 -12.38 4.35 -21.51
C THR A 148 -11.00 4.99 -21.48
N ALA A 149 -10.12 4.73 -22.48
CA ALA A 149 -8.74 5.23 -22.48
C ALA A 149 -8.62 6.66 -23.03
N GLU A 150 -9.43 7.02 -24.02
CA GLU A 150 -9.26 8.25 -24.80
C GLU A 150 -9.57 9.53 -23.97
N GLU A 151 -10.69 9.59 -23.26
CA GLU A 151 -11.04 10.76 -22.43
C GLU A 151 -10.08 11.01 -21.26
N ASP A 152 -9.54 9.94 -20.67
CA ASP A 152 -8.64 10.08 -19.51
C ASP A 152 -7.17 10.26 -19.94
N THR A 153 -6.86 10.11 -21.23
CA THR A 153 -5.53 10.38 -21.81
C THR A 153 -5.06 11.79 -21.48
N THR A 154 -5.94 12.81 -21.57
CA THR A 154 -5.62 14.20 -21.23
C THR A 154 -5.04 14.35 -19.83
N SER A 155 -5.61 13.65 -18.84
CA SER A 155 -5.12 13.65 -17.46
C SER A 155 -3.76 12.94 -17.32
N TYR A 156 -3.49 11.90 -18.12
CA TYR A 156 -2.20 11.18 -18.14
C TYR A 156 -1.10 11.86 -18.98
N THR A 157 -1.44 12.82 -19.84
CA THR A 157 -0.48 13.57 -20.67
C THR A 157 0.28 14.65 -19.90
N ILE A 158 -0.23 15.11 -18.74
CA ILE A 158 0.32 16.26 -17.99
C ILE A 158 1.71 15.93 -17.41
N PRO A 159 2.77 16.68 -17.75
CA PRO A 159 4.13 16.32 -17.38
C PRO A 159 4.49 16.79 -15.95
N PHE A 160 3.87 16.20 -14.93
CA PHE A 160 4.14 16.53 -13.52
C PHE A 160 5.59 16.30 -13.06
N ASP A 161 6.41 15.56 -13.83
CA ASP A 161 7.85 15.33 -13.55
C ASP A 161 8.75 16.56 -13.77
N GLN A 162 8.21 17.64 -14.37
CA GLN A 162 8.95 18.87 -14.65
C GLN A 162 9.19 19.72 -13.40
N SER A 163 10.16 20.65 -13.47
CA SER A 163 10.40 21.58 -12.36
C SER A 163 9.21 22.53 -12.18
N PRO A 164 8.82 22.90 -10.94
CA PRO A 164 7.72 23.84 -10.71
C PRO A 164 7.93 25.23 -11.32
N LEU A 165 9.18 25.60 -11.64
CA LEU A 165 9.50 26.87 -12.31
C LEU A 165 9.26 26.84 -13.83
N SER A 166 9.23 25.65 -14.45
CA SER A 166 8.94 25.48 -15.89
C SER A 166 7.51 25.00 -16.15
N PHE A 167 6.88 24.39 -15.14
CA PHE A 167 5.49 23.94 -15.23
C PHE A 167 4.53 25.11 -15.00
N ASP A 168 3.67 25.36 -15.98
CA ASP A 168 2.56 26.30 -15.88
C ASP A 168 1.21 25.53 -15.97
N PRO A 169 0.40 25.52 -14.90
CA PRO A 169 -0.92 24.90 -14.91
C PRO A 169 -1.84 25.44 -16.01
N GLN A 170 -1.77 26.74 -16.34
CA GLN A 170 -2.74 27.42 -17.21
C GLN A 170 -2.83 26.83 -18.61
N HIS A 171 -1.76 26.21 -19.10
CA HIS A 171 -1.73 25.52 -20.39
C HIS A 171 -2.58 24.25 -20.42
N TYR A 172 -2.75 23.56 -19.29
CA TYR A 172 -3.45 22.27 -19.19
C TYR A 172 -4.86 22.40 -18.58
N LEU A 173 -5.09 23.45 -17.79
CA LEU A 173 -6.39 23.74 -17.16
C LEU A 173 -7.59 23.85 -18.12
N PRO A 174 -7.53 24.47 -19.32
CA PRO A 174 -8.73 24.59 -20.16
C PRO A 174 -9.24 23.24 -20.66
N ASP A 175 -8.35 22.29 -20.97
CA ASP A 175 -8.74 20.97 -21.44
C ASP A 175 -9.16 20.05 -20.28
N LEU A 176 -8.53 20.19 -19.11
CA LEU A 176 -9.01 19.58 -17.87
C LEU A 176 -10.41 20.08 -17.49
N LYS A 177 -10.68 21.39 -17.55
CA LYS A 177 -11.99 21.95 -17.20
C LYS A 177 -13.09 21.46 -18.15
N LYS A 178 -12.84 21.40 -19.46
CA LYS A 178 -13.76 20.75 -20.42
C LYS A 178 -14.04 19.28 -20.07
N GLN A 179 -13.00 18.51 -19.72
CA GLN A 179 -13.16 17.10 -19.30
C GLN A 179 -14.01 17.01 -18.02
N TRP A 180 -13.75 17.87 -17.02
CA TRP A 180 -14.47 17.86 -15.75
C TRP A 180 -15.91 18.30 -15.92
N GLU A 181 -16.21 19.35 -16.69
CA GLU A 181 -17.56 19.80 -17.02
C GLU A 181 -18.40 18.66 -17.61
N ALA A 182 -17.87 17.95 -18.61
CA ALA A 182 -18.52 16.78 -19.21
C ALA A 182 -18.76 15.62 -18.21
N GLN A 183 -18.02 15.58 -17.10
CA GLN A 183 -18.02 14.48 -16.12
C GLN A 183 -18.64 14.87 -14.75
N GLY A 184 -19.15 16.10 -14.60
CA GLY A 184 -19.85 16.58 -13.39
C GLY A 184 -19.14 17.70 -12.62
N GLY A 185 -18.27 18.47 -13.28
CA GLY A 185 -17.67 19.73 -12.79
C GLY A 185 -16.58 19.59 -11.71
N ARG A 186 -16.03 18.40 -11.47
CA ARG A 186 -15.10 18.14 -10.36
C ARG A 186 -13.83 17.41 -10.83
N ALA A 187 -12.72 17.64 -10.14
CA ALA A 187 -11.45 16.99 -10.43
C ALA A 187 -11.52 15.45 -10.38
N THR A 188 -11.01 14.82 -11.42
CA THR A 188 -10.98 13.36 -11.63
C THR A 188 -9.90 12.69 -10.78
N TYR A 189 -10.17 11.47 -10.31
CA TYR A 189 -9.21 10.67 -9.54
C TYR A 189 -8.03 10.18 -10.41
N ALA A 190 -8.21 10.11 -11.73
CA ALA A 190 -7.16 9.88 -12.72
C ALA A 190 -5.97 10.83 -12.57
N LEU A 191 -6.21 12.12 -12.29
CA LEU A 191 -5.16 13.13 -12.09
C LEU A 191 -4.27 12.81 -10.89
N LEU A 192 -4.90 12.45 -9.76
CA LEU A 192 -4.22 12.07 -8.52
C LEU A 192 -3.46 10.75 -8.69
N THR A 193 -4.09 9.78 -9.35
CA THR A 193 -3.50 8.49 -9.73
C THR A 193 -2.26 8.67 -10.59
N HIS A 194 -2.29 9.56 -11.58
CA HIS A 194 -1.14 9.85 -12.43
C HIS A 194 0.04 10.39 -11.63
N CYS A 195 -0.21 11.36 -10.75
CA CYS A 195 0.81 11.86 -9.82
C CYS A 195 1.39 10.74 -8.95
N PHE A 196 0.56 9.82 -8.43
CA PHE A 196 1.03 8.68 -7.64
C PHE A 196 1.93 7.73 -8.44
N VAL A 197 1.62 7.45 -9.71
CA VAL A 197 2.48 6.66 -10.61
C VAL A 197 3.83 7.33 -10.82
N ARG A 198 3.85 8.65 -11.08
CA ARG A 198 5.09 9.43 -11.25
C ARG A 198 5.96 9.40 -10.00
N VAL A 199 5.36 9.69 -8.85
CA VAL A 199 6.01 9.64 -7.54
C VAL A 199 6.57 8.25 -7.24
N ASN A 200 5.81 7.17 -7.48
CA ASN A 200 6.25 5.79 -7.24
C ASN A 200 7.35 5.31 -8.22
N THR A 201 7.51 5.95 -9.37
CA THR A 201 8.53 5.63 -10.38
C THR A 201 9.88 6.29 -10.06
N THR A 202 9.90 7.32 -9.20
CA THR A 202 11.13 8.07 -8.87
C THR A 202 11.59 7.84 -7.44
N GLN A 203 12.92 7.77 -7.24
CA GLN A 203 13.53 7.66 -5.92
C GLN A 203 14.03 9.02 -5.38
N SER A 204 14.03 10.08 -6.21
CA SER A 204 14.52 11.40 -5.80
C SER A 204 13.45 12.15 -5.01
N ARG A 205 13.69 12.37 -3.72
CA ARG A 205 12.78 13.14 -2.84
C ARG A 205 12.47 14.53 -3.39
N ILE A 206 13.43 15.18 -4.07
CA ILE A 206 13.22 16.49 -4.71
C ILE A 206 12.19 16.37 -5.83
N LYS A 207 12.32 15.37 -6.72
CA LYS A 207 11.33 15.12 -7.77
C LYS A 207 9.95 14.78 -7.21
N ILE A 208 9.88 13.99 -6.13
CA ILE A 208 8.61 13.69 -5.44
C ILE A 208 7.93 14.97 -4.95
N VAL A 209 8.68 15.90 -4.33
CA VAL A 209 8.15 17.21 -3.94
C VAL A 209 7.67 17.99 -5.16
N ASP A 210 8.49 18.11 -6.19
CA ASP A 210 8.18 18.89 -7.40
C ASP A 210 6.91 18.37 -8.11
N THR A 211 6.75 17.04 -8.24
CA THR A 211 5.55 16.40 -8.80
C THR A 211 4.30 16.68 -7.95
N LEU A 212 4.41 16.61 -6.63
CA LEU A 212 3.31 16.96 -5.73
C LEU A 212 2.96 18.46 -5.79
N VAL A 213 3.96 19.34 -5.89
CA VAL A 213 3.75 20.79 -6.09
C VAL A 213 2.97 21.05 -7.37
N ASN A 214 3.36 20.44 -8.48
CA ASN A 214 2.68 20.63 -9.77
C ASN A 214 1.22 20.14 -9.72
N LEU A 215 0.96 18.99 -9.08
CA LEU A 215 -0.41 18.52 -8.84
C LEU A 215 -1.23 19.53 -8.00
N ILE A 216 -0.68 19.97 -6.86
CA ILE A 216 -1.36 20.89 -5.95
C ILE A 216 -1.68 22.22 -6.64
N ARG A 217 -0.74 22.77 -7.42
CA ARG A 217 -0.96 23.99 -8.22
C ARG A 217 -2.10 23.82 -9.23
N THR A 218 -2.14 22.69 -9.94
CA THR A 218 -3.25 22.36 -10.86
C THR A 218 -4.60 22.26 -10.13
N LEU A 219 -4.63 21.76 -8.89
CA LEU A 219 -5.86 21.75 -8.09
C LEU A 219 -6.25 23.15 -7.58
N ILE A 220 -5.29 23.96 -7.11
CA ILE A 220 -5.52 25.33 -6.64
C ILE A 220 -6.16 26.22 -7.74
N GLU A 221 -5.69 26.12 -8.98
CA GLU A 221 -6.21 26.94 -10.10
C GLU A 221 -7.39 26.25 -10.85
N GLY A 222 -7.54 24.95 -10.66
CA GLY A 222 -8.55 24.10 -11.31
C GLY A 222 -9.85 23.96 -10.52
N ASP A 223 -9.75 23.33 -9.35
CA ASP A 223 -10.85 22.92 -8.46
C ASP A 223 -10.35 22.95 -7.00
N PRO A 224 -10.41 24.13 -6.33
CA PRO A 224 -9.91 24.29 -4.96
C PRO A 224 -10.60 23.38 -3.94
N GLU A 225 -11.88 23.03 -4.14
CA GLU A 225 -12.62 22.16 -3.22
C GLU A 225 -12.05 20.73 -3.18
N SER A 226 -11.49 20.26 -4.30
CA SER A 226 -10.86 18.94 -4.37
C SER A 226 -9.46 18.89 -3.75
N LEU A 227 -8.86 20.03 -3.37
CA LEU A 227 -7.52 20.06 -2.78
C LEU A 227 -7.45 19.36 -1.42
N LEU A 228 -8.37 19.66 -0.49
CA LEU A 228 -8.39 19.04 0.84
C LEU A 228 -8.58 17.50 0.76
N PRO A 229 -9.56 16.97 -0.01
CA PRO A 229 -9.64 15.55 -0.34
C PRO A 229 -8.35 14.96 -0.94
N ALA A 230 -7.68 15.67 -1.86
CA ALA A 230 -6.43 15.20 -2.47
C ALA A 230 -5.31 15.07 -1.45
N VAL A 231 -5.15 16.04 -0.53
CA VAL A 231 -4.13 16.02 0.54
C VAL A 231 -4.34 14.82 1.48
N TRP A 232 -5.58 14.56 1.89
CA TRP A 232 -5.91 13.39 2.71
C TRP A 232 -5.62 12.07 1.98
N LEU A 233 -6.09 11.92 0.73
CA LEU A 233 -5.83 10.72 -0.07
C LEU A 233 -4.34 10.49 -0.31
N ALA A 234 -3.57 11.54 -0.62
CA ALA A 234 -2.13 11.46 -0.84
C ALA A 234 -1.31 11.21 0.44
N THR A 235 -1.80 11.65 1.60
CA THR A 235 -1.23 11.27 2.91
C THR A 235 -1.75 9.93 3.42
N ASN A 236 -2.63 9.26 2.68
CA ASN A 236 -3.20 7.95 3.00
C ASN A 236 -3.82 7.95 4.42
N SER A 237 -4.53 9.03 4.75
CA SER A 237 -5.22 9.26 6.02
C SER A 237 -6.59 9.86 5.72
N ILE A 238 -7.60 9.64 6.58
CA ILE A 238 -8.96 10.16 6.38
C ILE A 238 -9.42 11.12 7.48
N SER A 239 -8.72 11.14 8.60
CA SER A 239 -8.96 11.97 9.77
C SER A 239 -7.62 12.39 10.41
N PRO A 240 -7.62 13.41 11.28
CA PRO A 240 -6.49 13.73 12.16
C PRO A 240 -6.14 12.55 13.08
N PRO A 241 -4.88 12.39 13.49
CA PRO A 241 -4.42 11.22 14.25
C PRO A 241 -5.00 11.12 15.67
N TYR A 242 -5.56 12.21 16.21
CA TYR A 242 -6.25 12.25 17.50
C TYR A 242 -7.75 11.87 17.40
N MET A 243 -8.26 11.62 16.19
CA MET A 243 -9.66 11.32 15.92
C MET A 243 -9.79 9.88 15.41
N ASP A 244 -10.37 9.02 16.27
CA ASP A 244 -10.52 7.59 16.07
C ASP A 244 -11.57 7.24 14.99
N ILE A 245 -11.16 7.38 13.73
CA ILE A 245 -11.94 7.08 12.53
C ILE A 245 -11.14 6.10 11.68
N GLU A 246 -11.44 4.82 11.85
CA GLU A 246 -10.88 3.73 11.04
C GLU A 246 -11.84 3.28 9.94
N LEU A 247 -11.29 2.82 8.81
CA LEU A 247 -12.09 2.18 7.76
C LEU A 247 -12.74 0.88 8.27
N GLY A 248 -12.08 0.15 9.17
CA GLY A 248 -12.56 -1.14 9.70
C GLY A 248 -12.85 -2.16 8.58
N LEU A 249 -11.94 -2.23 7.59
CA LEU A 249 -12.01 -3.14 6.44
C LEU A 249 -10.98 -4.27 6.59
N GLY A 250 -11.45 -5.52 6.54
CA GLY A 250 -10.57 -6.68 6.42
C GLY A 250 -10.12 -6.93 4.99
N GLY A 251 -8.96 -7.57 4.80
CA GLY A 251 -8.47 -7.99 3.47
C GLY A 251 -9.41 -8.96 2.74
N SER A 252 -10.30 -9.65 3.47
CA SER A 252 -11.39 -10.46 2.94
C SER A 252 -12.41 -9.64 2.13
N ALA A 253 -12.73 -8.41 2.56
CA ALA A 253 -13.68 -7.53 1.88
C ALA A 253 -13.16 -7.09 0.50
N ILE A 254 -11.90 -6.67 0.47
CA ILE A 254 -11.16 -6.31 -0.75
C ILE A 254 -11.04 -7.54 -1.66
N SER A 255 -10.70 -8.71 -1.12
CA SER A 255 -10.64 -9.96 -1.89
C SER A 255 -12.00 -10.34 -2.50
N LYS A 256 -13.10 -10.18 -1.76
CA LYS A 256 -14.46 -10.42 -2.26
C LYS A 256 -14.83 -9.43 -3.37
N ALA A 257 -14.48 -8.15 -3.20
CA ALA A 257 -14.73 -7.13 -4.21
C ALA A 257 -13.95 -7.40 -5.51
N LEU A 258 -12.68 -7.80 -5.43
CA LEU A 258 -11.88 -8.16 -6.61
C LEU A 258 -12.43 -9.39 -7.35
N LYS A 259 -12.92 -10.41 -6.62
CA LYS A 259 -13.59 -11.56 -7.25
C LYS A 259 -14.86 -11.15 -7.99
N MET A 260 -15.73 -10.38 -7.33
CA MET A 260 -17.01 -9.92 -7.88
C MET A 260 -16.84 -8.99 -9.09
N VAL A 261 -15.96 -8.00 -9.00
CA VAL A 261 -15.80 -6.97 -10.05
C VAL A 261 -14.97 -7.48 -11.23
N CYS A 262 -13.86 -8.17 -10.98
CA CYS A 262 -12.96 -8.63 -12.05
C CYS A 262 -13.30 -10.02 -12.59
N GLY A 263 -14.32 -10.70 -12.03
CA GLY A 263 -14.72 -12.05 -12.44
C GLY A 263 -13.66 -13.11 -12.16
N LEU A 264 -12.92 -12.98 -11.05
CA LEU A 264 -11.78 -13.85 -10.72
C LEU A 264 -12.14 -14.97 -9.76
N ASP A 265 -11.71 -16.19 -10.08
CA ASP A 265 -11.76 -17.33 -9.17
C ASP A 265 -10.84 -17.16 -7.96
N GLY A 266 -11.19 -17.80 -6.85
CA GLY A 266 -10.40 -17.79 -5.62
C GLY A 266 -8.97 -18.31 -5.81
N ALA A 267 -8.78 -19.34 -6.65
CA ALA A 267 -7.46 -19.87 -6.99
C ALA A 267 -6.62 -18.88 -7.80
N ALA A 268 -7.22 -18.25 -8.83
CA ALA A 268 -6.56 -17.25 -9.66
C ALA A 268 -6.11 -16.03 -8.83
N LEU A 269 -6.96 -15.56 -7.91
CA LEU A 269 -6.62 -14.46 -7.00
C LEU A 269 -5.49 -14.85 -6.05
N LYS A 270 -5.48 -16.06 -5.49
CA LYS A 270 -4.38 -16.56 -4.64
C LYS A 270 -3.06 -16.61 -5.40
N THR A 271 -3.05 -17.06 -6.65
CA THR A 271 -1.87 -17.06 -7.52
C THR A 271 -1.35 -15.64 -7.78
N LEU A 272 -2.23 -14.66 -7.96
CA LEU A 272 -1.83 -13.25 -8.10
C LEU A 272 -1.19 -12.72 -6.80
N TYR A 273 -1.79 -12.98 -5.63
CA TYR A 273 -1.21 -12.59 -4.34
C TYR A 273 0.17 -13.21 -4.11
N ASN A 274 0.33 -14.51 -4.39
CA ASN A 274 1.61 -15.21 -4.29
C ASN A 274 2.69 -14.63 -5.23
N LYS A 275 2.29 -14.12 -6.40
CA LYS A 275 3.21 -13.55 -7.39
C LYS A 275 3.63 -12.10 -7.08
N HIS A 276 2.70 -11.27 -6.60
CA HIS A 276 2.91 -9.82 -6.49
C HIS A 276 3.12 -9.32 -5.06
N GLY A 277 2.63 -10.02 -4.03
CA GLY A 277 2.78 -9.63 -2.62
C GLY A 277 2.04 -8.36 -2.17
N ASP A 278 1.58 -7.52 -3.10
CA ASP A 278 0.79 -6.32 -2.83
C ASP A 278 -0.64 -6.43 -3.38
N ALA A 279 -1.64 -6.15 -2.55
CA ALA A 279 -3.04 -6.04 -2.95
C ALA A 279 -3.27 -5.02 -4.07
N GLY A 280 -2.51 -3.92 -4.11
CA GLY A 280 -2.58 -2.92 -5.20
C GLY A 280 -2.16 -3.49 -6.55
N ASP A 281 -1.02 -4.18 -6.61
CA ASP A 281 -0.54 -4.80 -7.85
C ASP A 281 -1.37 -6.03 -8.26
N VAL A 282 -1.94 -6.75 -7.30
CA VAL A 282 -2.99 -7.75 -7.56
C VAL A 282 -4.21 -7.11 -8.19
N ALA A 283 -4.67 -5.96 -7.70
CA ALA A 283 -5.81 -5.22 -8.25
C ALA A 283 -5.54 -4.63 -9.64
N PHE A 284 -4.29 -4.23 -9.92
CA PHE A 284 -3.83 -3.83 -11.25
C PHE A 284 -3.94 -4.99 -12.25
N GLU A 285 -3.33 -6.13 -11.94
CA GLU A 285 -3.35 -7.32 -12.80
C GLU A 285 -4.76 -7.91 -12.95
N ALA A 286 -5.58 -7.87 -11.89
CA ALA A 286 -6.97 -8.26 -11.93
C ALA A 286 -7.79 -7.39 -12.91
N LYS A 287 -7.69 -6.06 -12.77
CA LYS A 287 -8.41 -5.10 -13.63
C LYS A 287 -7.92 -5.16 -15.08
N LYS A 288 -6.63 -5.47 -15.31
CA LYS A 288 -6.05 -5.67 -16.65
C LYS A 288 -6.53 -6.96 -17.34
N ARG A 289 -6.87 -8.00 -16.58
CA ARG A 289 -7.41 -9.28 -17.09
C ARG A 289 -8.93 -9.29 -17.23
N GLN A 290 -9.62 -8.35 -16.58
CA GLN A 290 -11.07 -8.23 -16.65
C GLN A 290 -11.51 -8.05 -18.11
N SER A 291 -12.40 -8.92 -18.58
CA SER A 291 -13.02 -8.77 -19.91
C SER A 291 -13.78 -7.45 -20.00
N LEU A 292 -13.75 -6.83 -21.19
CA LEU A 292 -14.24 -5.47 -21.40
C LEU A 292 -15.69 -5.32 -20.92
N THR A 293 -15.92 -4.44 -19.94
CA THR A 293 -17.26 -4.26 -19.37
C THR A 293 -18.14 -3.49 -20.37
N LEU A 294 -19.30 -4.06 -20.75
CA LEU A 294 -20.21 -3.48 -21.75
C LEU A 294 -20.72 -2.07 -21.41
N ARG A 295 -20.61 -1.64 -20.15
CA ARG A 295 -21.02 -0.32 -19.67
C ARG A 295 -19.80 0.48 -19.20
N LYS A 296 -19.56 1.64 -19.82
CA LYS A 296 -18.55 2.62 -19.38
C LYS A 296 -18.89 3.09 -17.95
N PRO A 297 -17.99 2.93 -16.96
CA PRO A 297 -18.23 3.39 -15.59
C PRO A 297 -18.20 4.92 -15.52
N LYS A 298 -18.90 5.47 -14.51
CA LYS A 298 -18.81 6.90 -14.17
C LYS A 298 -17.37 7.17 -13.66
N PRO A 299 -16.69 8.24 -14.10
CA PRO A 299 -15.34 8.52 -13.61
C PRO A 299 -15.37 8.80 -12.12
N LEU A 300 -14.37 8.31 -11.42
CA LEU A 300 -14.16 8.64 -10.02
C LEU A 300 -13.66 10.09 -9.90
N THR A 301 -14.18 10.80 -8.91
CA THR A 301 -13.72 12.15 -8.56
C THR A 301 -12.94 12.08 -7.25
N ILE A 302 -11.95 12.95 -7.07
CA ILE A 302 -11.11 12.97 -5.86
C ILE A 302 -11.99 13.08 -4.60
N ARG A 303 -12.89 14.06 -4.60
CA ARG A 303 -13.91 14.26 -3.56
C ARG A 303 -14.82 13.04 -3.39
N GLY A 304 -15.28 12.40 -4.47
CA GLY A 304 -16.15 11.22 -4.41
C GLY A 304 -15.48 9.99 -3.79
N VAL A 305 -14.19 9.78 -4.03
CA VAL A 305 -13.40 8.73 -3.36
C VAL A 305 -13.26 9.03 -1.87
N TYR A 306 -12.88 10.25 -1.50
CA TYR A 306 -12.75 10.68 -0.11
C TYR A 306 -14.07 10.58 0.68
N GLU A 307 -15.18 11.05 0.11
CA GLU A 307 -16.53 10.89 0.69
C GLU A 307 -16.92 9.41 0.85
N SER A 308 -16.47 8.52 -0.04
CA SER A 308 -16.75 7.08 0.05
C SER A 308 -15.96 6.40 1.17
N LEU A 309 -14.71 6.82 1.40
CA LEU A 309 -13.92 6.38 2.55
C LEU A 309 -14.54 6.84 3.89
N HIS A 310 -15.02 8.08 3.95
CA HIS A 310 -15.77 8.58 5.12
C HIS A 310 -17.07 7.81 5.35
N LYS A 311 -17.81 7.44 4.29
CA LYS A 311 -19.00 6.57 4.41
C LYS A 311 -18.65 5.17 4.93
N ILE A 312 -17.51 4.61 4.51
CA ILE A 312 -17.01 3.32 5.02
C ILE A 312 -16.67 3.41 6.52
N ALA A 313 -15.95 4.45 6.94
CA ALA A 313 -15.53 4.60 8.34
C ALA A 313 -16.70 4.89 9.30
N ASN A 314 -17.68 5.69 8.85
CA ASN A 314 -18.88 5.99 9.63
C ASN A 314 -19.92 4.85 9.66
N ALA A 315 -19.81 3.83 8.80
CA ALA A 315 -20.70 2.68 8.82
C ALA A 315 -20.42 1.76 10.04
N LYS A 316 -21.30 1.81 11.05
CA LYS A 316 -21.25 1.02 12.29
C LYS A 316 -22.60 0.32 12.53
N GLY A 317 -22.61 -0.72 13.38
CA GLY A 317 -23.82 -1.50 13.71
C GLY A 317 -24.06 -2.74 12.82
N GLN A 318 -25.22 -3.38 12.99
CA GLN A 318 -25.60 -4.59 12.25
C GLN A 318 -25.71 -4.31 10.73
N GLY A 319 -25.19 -5.22 9.90
CA GLY A 319 -25.16 -5.04 8.44
C GLY A 319 -24.12 -4.03 7.92
N SER A 320 -23.38 -3.34 8.80
CA SER A 320 -22.34 -2.38 8.40
C SER A 320 -21.25 -2.99 7.51
N GLN A 321 -20.85 -4.24 7.75
CA GLN A 321 -19.85 -4.95 6.93
C GLN A 321 -20.33 -5.13 5.47
N ASP A 322 -21.60 -5.48 5.24
CA ASP A 322 -22.15 -5.58 3.88
C ASP A 322 -22.32 -4.21 3.22
N ALA A 323 -22.61 -3.15 3.99
CA ALA A 323 -22.62 -1.78 3.48
C ALA A 323 -21.21 -1.34 3.04
N LYS A 324 -20.19 -1.58 3.87
CA LYS A 324 -18.77 -1.33 3.53
C LYS A 324 -18.35 -2.12 2.29
N GLN A 325 -18.70 -3.41 2.23
CA GLN A 325 -18.44 -4.28 1.09
C GLN A 325 -18.97 -3.71 -0.23
N LYS A 326 -20.24 -3.27 -0.25
CA LYS A 326 -20.88 -2.68 -1.43
C LYS A 326 -20.23 -1.37 -1.88
N ILE A 327 -19.75 -0.54 -0.94
CA ILE A 327 -19.01 0.69 -1.30
C ILE A 327 -17.66 0.34 -1.92
N VAL A 328 -16.93 -0.65 -1.37
CA VAL A 328 -15.65 -1.13 -1.93
C VAL A 328 -15.83 -1.74 -3.31
N GLU A 329 -16.82 -2.62 -3.49
CA GLU A 329 -17.20 -3.19 -4.80
C GLU A 329 -17.46 -2.09 -5.82
N ARG A 330 -18.25 -1.08 -5.45
CA ARG A 330 -18.53 0.06 -6.33
C ARG A 330 -17.29 0.88 -6.66
N LEU A 331 -16.42 1.18 -5.70
CA LEU A 331 -15.16 1.92 -5.96
C LEU A 331 -14.26 1.18 -6.95
N VAL A 332 -14.11 -0.14 -6.79
CA VAL A 332 -13.29 -0.98 -7.70
C VAL A 332 -13.97 -1.14 -9.07
N GLN A 333 -15.30 -1.14 -9.13
CA GLN A 333 -16.07 -1.17 -10.38
C GLN A 333 -15.95 0.15 -11.15
N ASP A 334 -16.20 1.28 -10.49
CA ASP A 334 -16.19 2.63 -11.08
C ASP A 334 -14.76 3.08 -11.47
N ALA A 335 -13.71 2.47 -10.91
CA ALA A 335 -12.31 2.71 -11.26
C ALA A 335 -12.02 2.49 -12.75
N ARG A 336 -11.48 3.53 -13.41
CA ARG A 336 -11.11 3.54 -14.82
C ARG A 336 -9.64 3.16 -14.99
N GLY A 337 -9.40 2.10 -15.75
CA GLY A 337 -8.05 1.57 -15.97
C GLY A 337 -7.46 0.85 -14.75
N ALA A 338 -6.32 0.19 -14.99
CA ALA A 338 -5.67 -0.64 -13.97
C ALA A 338 -4.94 0.19 -12.89
N GLU A 339 -4.46 1.40 -13.22
CA GLU A 339 -3.78 2.28 -12.27
C GLU A 339 -4.73 2.84 -11.19
N GLU A 340 -5.94 3.28 -11.54
CA GLU A 340 -6.89 3.74 -10.50
C GLU A 340 -7.22 2.60 -9.52
N SER A 341 -7.47 1.40 -10.05
CA SER A 341 -7.72 0.18 -9.27
C SER A 341 -6.57 -0.11 -8.28
N ARG A 342 -5.31 0.01 -8.74
CA ARG A 342 -4.11 -0.15 -7.90
C ARG A 342 -4.13 0.78 -6.70
N TYR A 343 -4.30 2.08 -6.91
CA TYR A 343 -4.20 3.05 -5.82
C TYR A 343 -5.44 3.07 -4.92
N ILE A 344 -6.64 2.83 -5.44
CA ILE A 344 -7.84 2.64 -4.63
C ILE A 344 -7.66 1.48 -3.65
N VAL A 345 -7.22 0.31 -4.13
CA VAL A 345 -7.00 -0.84 -3.26
C VAL A 345 -5.88 -0.58 -2.25
N ARG A 346 -4.80 0.12 -2.64
CA ARG A 346 -3.76 0.54 -1.68
C ARG A 346 -4.28 1.50 -0.61
N THR A 347 -5.14 2.47 -0.96
CA THR A 347 -5.79 3.37 0.02
C THR A 347 -6.74 2.61 0.94
N LEU A 348 -7.49 1.62 0.44
CA LEU A 348 -8.39 0.78 1.25
C LEU A 348 -7.62 -0.14 2.22
N VAL A 349 -6.44 -0.62 1.84
CA VAL A 349 -5.48 -1.32 2.73
C VAL A 349 -4.72 -0.34 3.65
N GLN A 350 -4.93 0.97 3.50
CA GLN A 350 -4.17 2.01 4.19
C GLN A 350 -2.65 1.91 3.99
N HIS A 351 -2.20 1.48 2.80
CA HIS A 351 -0.77 1.34 2.48
C HIS A 351 -0.43 1.77 1.04
N LEU A 352 -0.40 3.08 0.81
CA LEU A 352 -0.31 3.72 -0.51
C LEU A 352 1.01 3.50 -1.28
N ARG A 353 2.11 3.15 -0.58
CA ARG A 353 3.47 2.89 -1.12
C ARG A 353 4.19 4.03 -1.88
N ILE A 354 3.59 5.20 -2.04
CA ILE A 354 4.19 6.31 -2.82
C ILE A 354 5.37 7.04 -2.14
N GLY A 355 5.89 6.62 -0.99
CA GLY A 355 7.02 7.28 -0.30
C GLY A 355 6.77 8.74 0.17
N ALA A 356 5.61 9.32 -0.11
CA ALA A 356 5.22 10.67 0.27
C ALA A 356 4.80 10.73 1.75
N VAL A 357 5.77 11.00 2.62
CA VAL A 357 5.54 11.21 4.07
C VAL A 357 4.77 12.53 4.30
N LYS A 358 4.00 12.63 5.40
CA LYS A 358 3.28 13.85 5.83
C LYS A 358 4.11 15.13 5.72
N THR A 359 5.39 15.10 6.11
CA THR A 359 6.32 16.25 5.97
C THR A 359 6.56 16.66 4.52
N THR A 360 6.66 15.70 3.59
CA THR A 360 6.82 15.96 2.15
C THR A 360 5.57 16.62 1.58
N MET A 361 4.37 16.26 2.05
CA MET A 361 3.12 16.93 1.68
C MET A 361 3.06 18.37 2.18
N LEU A 362 3.46 18.65 3.44
CA LEU A 362 3.52 20.02 3.98
C LEU A 362 4.50 20.91 3.18
N ILE A 363 5.63 20.34 2.75
CA ILE A 363 6.60 21.02 1.89
C ILE A 363 5.98 21.34 0.52
N ALA A 364 5.29 20.38 -0.09
CA ALA A 364 4.64 20.56 -1.39
C ALA A 364 3.50 21.58 -1.33
N LEU A 365 2.68 21.57 -0.27
CA LEU A 365 1.66 22.58 -0.01
C LEU A 365 2.28 23.98 0.07
N SER A 366 3.30 24.16 0.90
CA SER A 366 4.00 25.44 1.03
C SER A 366 4.53 25.95 -0.33
N ARG A 367 5.28 25.13 -1.06
CA ARG A 367 5.83 25.55 -2.35
C ARG A 367 4.75 25.82 -3.40
N ALA A 368 3.63 25.12 -3.38
CA ALA A 368 2.52 25.35 -4.29
C ALA A 368 1.81 26.69 -4.02
N PHE A 369 1.50 27.00 -2.76
CA PHE A 369 0.84 28.26 -2.38
C PHE A 369 1.75 29.50 -2.52
N LEU A 370 3.08 29.34 -2.58
CA LEU A 370 3.99 30.41 -3.00
C LEU A 370 3.91 30.73 -4.51
N LEU A 371 3.51 29.76 -5.34
CA LEU A 371 3.59 29.81 -6.81
C LEU A 371 2.23 30.00 -7.50
N SER A 372 1.15 29.56 -6.88
CA SER A 372 -0.21 29.56 -7.44
C SER A 372 -1.22 29.96 -6.37
N LYS A 373 -2.32 30.62 -6.79
CA LYS A 373 -3.43 31.01 -5.92
C LYS A 373 -4.79 30.72 -6.56
N PRO A 374 -5.84 30.47 -5.78
CA PRO A 374 -7.17 30.23 -6.33
C PRO A 374 -7.77 31.52 -6.88
N ALA A 375 -8.69 31.38 -7.85
CA ALA A 375 -9.37 32.52 -8.47
C ALA A 375 -10.23 33.25 -7.43
N GLY A 376 -9.83 34.47 -7.07
CA GLY A 376 -10.49 35.31 -6.05
C GLY A 376 -9.69 35.53 -4.77
N ALA A 377 -8.54 34.87 -4.57
CA ALA A 377 -7.69 35.10 -3.40
C ALA A 377 -6.90 36.42 -3.46
N CYS A 378 -6.89 37.13 -2.33
CA CYS A 378 -6.23 38.44 -2.18
C CYS A 378 -4.73 38.37 -1.89
N PHE A 379 -4.17 37.21 -1.54
CA PHE A 379 -2.75 37.09 -1.21
C PHE A 379 -1.82 37.18 -2.43
N GLU A 380 -0.56 37.52 -2.15
CA GLU A 380 0.50 37.67 -3.15
C GLU A 380 1.21 36.32 -3.43
N THR A 381 1.32 35.96 -4.70
CA THR A 381 2.15 34.84 -5.18
C THR A 381 3.47 35.36 -5.71
N LYS A 382 4.57 34.66 -5.45
CA LYS A 382 5.89 35.03 -5.98
C LYS A 382 5.96 34.70 -7.47
N PRO A 383 6.18 35.69 -8.37
CA PRO A 383 6.14 35.44 -9.81
C PRO A 383 7.30 34.54 -10.24
N LEU A 384 7.01 33.55 -11.08
CA LEU A 384 7.98 32.55 -11.55
C LEU A 384 9.22 33.21 -12.18
N GLY A 385 9.04 34.35 -12.86
CA GLY A 385 10.12 35.10 -13.51
C GLY A 385 11.09 35.82 -12.55
N GLU A 386 10.75 35.99 -11.28
CA GLU A 386 11.69 36.46 -10.24
C GLU A 386 12.40 35.27 -9.60
N LEU A 387 11.65 34.23 -9.24
CA LEU A 387 12.21 33.00 -8.65
C LEU A 387 13.22 32.32 -9.58
N ALA A 388 12.99 32.35 -10.90
CA ALA A 388 13.92 31.81 -11.89
C ALA A 388 15.24 32.61 -12.04
N LYS A 389 15.29 33.87 -11.60
CA LYS A 389 16.49 34.73 -11.64
C LYS A 389 17.33 34.64 -10.37
N LEU A 390 16.76 34.16 -9.27
CA LEU A 390 17.45 34.04 -7.99
C LEU A 390 18.47 32.90 -8.01
N SER A 391 19.55 33.05 -7.25
CA SER A 391 20.50 31.96 -7.04
C SER A 391 19.85 30.83 -6.24
N LYS A 392 20.35 29.60 -6.42
CA LYS A 392 19.83 28.38 -5.74
C LYS A 392 19.77 28.52 -4.21
N GLN A 393 20.64 29.34 -3.61
CA GLN A 393 20.66 29.61 -2.17
C GLN A 393 19.47 30.47 -1.74
N HIS A 394 19.25 31.64 -2.36
CA HIS A 394 18.11 32.50 -2.05
C HIS A 394 16.78 31.82 -2.35
N LEU A 395 16.70 31.00 -3.41
CA LEU A 395 15.50 30.21 -3.70
C LEU A 395 15.22 29.16 -2.60
N ALA A 396 16.27 28.51 -2.06
CA ALA A 396 16.13 27.59 -0.94
C ALA A 396 15.72 28.29 0.36
N GLU A 397 16.20 29.51 0.60
CA GLU A 397 15.81 30.35 1.75
C GLU A 397 14.34 30.79 1.67
N VAL A 398 13.89 31.27 0.49
CA VAL A 398 12.50 31.65 0.22
C VAL A 398 11.54 30.47 0.44
N TYR A 399 11.87 29.29 -0.07
CA TYR A 399 11.07 28.09 0.20
C TYR A 399 11.21 27.64 1.67
N GLY A 400 12.38 27.76 2.28
CA GLY A 400 12.64 27.42 3.67
C GLY A 400 11.69 28.13 4.64
N ARG A 401 11.59 29.46 4.55
CA ARG A 401 10.69 30.25 5.43
C ARG A 401 9.23 29.81 5.31
N GLY A 402 8.72 29.66 4.09
CA GLY A 402 7.34 29.20 3.86
C GLY A 402 7.11 27.78 4.36
N GLU A 403 8.09 26.89 4.17
CA GLU A 403 8.00 25.51 4.61
C GLU A 403 8.01 25.40 6.15
N GLU A 404 8.82 26.20 6.84
CA GLU A 404 8.89 26.25 8.30
C GLU A 404 7.59 26.74 8.92
N LEU A 405 6.99 27.80 8.36
CA LEU A 405 5.69 28.33 8.77
C LEU A 405 4.59 27.24 8.69
N VAL A 406 4.46 26.56 7.54
CA VAL A 406 3.44 25.52 7.35
C VAL A 406 3.71 24.30 8.24
N LYS A 407 4.98 23.91 8.45
CA LYS A 407 5.35 22.86 9.40
C LYS A 407 5.02 23.25 10.84
N ALA A 408 5.25 24.50 11.24
CA ALA A 408 4.97 25.01 12.58
C ALA A 408 3.47 25.11 12.87
N CYS A 409 2.66 25.55 11.90
CA CYS A 409 1.21 25.53 11.99
C CYS A 409 0.69 24.09 12.19
N PHE A 410 1.10 23.15 11.33
CA PHE A 410 0.71 21.74 11.46
C PHE A 410 1.21 21.08 12.75
N ALA A 411 2.37 21.48 13.28
CA ALA A 411 2.88 20.99 14.56
C ALA A 411 2.03 21.46 15.76
N ARG A 412 1.43 22.66 15.68
CA ARG A 412 0.48 23.17 16.69
C ARG A 412 -0.90 22.50 16.57
N ARG A 413 -1.39 22.33 15.34
CA ARG A 413 -2.68 21.68 15.04
C ARG A 413 -2.53 20.69 13.87
N PRO A 414 -2.36 19.37 14.13
CA PRO A 414 -2.10 18.38 13.09
C PRO A 414 -3.38 17.96 12.35
N ASN A 415 -4.06 18.93 11.72
CA ASN A 415 -5.32 18.75 11.01
C ASN A 415 -5.32 19.48 9.66
N TYR A 416 -5.44 18.73 8.56
CA TYR A 416 -5.52 19.34 7.22
C TYR A 416 -6.85 20.05 6.97
N ASN A 417 -7.93 19.71 7.69
CA ASN A 417 -9.24 20.37 7.54
C ASN A 417 -9.20 21.84 7.99
N ASP A 418 -8.27 22.21 8.87
CA ASP A 418 -8.09 23.60 9.32
C ASP A 418 -7.02 24.29 8.46
N LEU A 419 -5.90 23.59 8.21
CA LEU A 419 -4.75 24.12 7.47
C LEU A 419 -5.05 24.43 6.00
N VAL A 420 -5.75 23.55 5.27
CA VAL A 420 -5.96 23.75 3.83
C VAL A 420 -6.92 24.92 3.53
N PRO A 421 -8.06 25.10 4.21
CA PRO A 421 -8.89 26.29 4.05
C PRO A 421 -8.15 27.58 4.44
N ALA A 422 -7.39 27.58 5.55
CA ALA A 422 -6.60 28.75 5.95
C ALA A 422 -5.56 29.15 4.88
N LEU A 423 -4.89 28.18 4.25
CA LEU A 423 -3.99 28.41 3.12
C LEU A 423 -4.72 28.91 1.85
N LEU A 424 -5.97 28.49 1.61
CA LEU A 424 -6.78 28.97 0.48
C LEU A 424 -7.25 30.42 0.64
N GLU A 425 -7.47 30.87 1.88
CA GLU A 425 -7.87 32.25 2.20
C GLU A 425 -6.68 33.22 2.29
N VAL A 426 -5.65 32.85 3.05
CA VAL A 426 -4.54 33.74 3.45
C VAL A 426 -3.27 33.51 2.63
N GLY A 427 -3.10 32.31 2.07
CA GLY A 427 -1.81 31.89 1.53
C GLY A 427 -0.78 31.66 2.63
N ILE A 428 0.47 32.03 2.36
CA ILE A 428 1.61 31.80 3.26
C ILE A 428 2.02 33.14 3.86
N ASP A 429 1.42 33.44 5.00
CA ASP A 429 1.69 34.63 5.81
C ASP A 429 1.82 34.25 7.29
N ASP A 430 2.45 35.10 8.09
CA ASP A 430 2.67 34.89 9.52
C ASP A 430 1.33 34.81 10.31
N GLU A 431 0.21 35.29 9.75
CA GLU A 431 -1.16 35.07 10.23
C GLU A 431 -1.58 33.58 10.31
N LEU A 432 -1.00 32.70 9.49
CA LEU A 432 -1.30 31.26 9.49
C LEU A 432 -0.94 30.57 10.82
N LEU A 433 -0.10 31.20 11.64
CA LEU A 433 0.27 30.71 12.97
C LEU A 433 -0.74 31.09 14.07
N ILE A 434 -1.69 31.98 13.76
CA ILE A 434 -2.66 32.56 14.70
C ILE A 434 -4.05 31.93 14.54
N ARG A 435 -4.45 31.61 13.30
CA ARG A 435 -5.71 30.89 13.01
C ARG A 435 -5.64 29.43 13.48
#